data_AF-A0A2D7IIJ5-F1
#
_entry.id   AF-A0A2D7IIJ5-F1
#
_cell.length_a   1.000
_cell.length_b   1.000
_cell.length_c   1.000
_cell.angle_alpha   90.00
_cell.angle_beta   90.00
_cell.angle_gamma   90.00
#
_symmetry.space_group_name_H-M   'P 1'
#
loop_
_entity.id
_entity.type
_entity.pdbx_description
1 polymer ?
#
loop_
_entity_poly.entity_id
_entity_poly.type
_entity_poly.pdbx_seq_one_letter_code
_entity_poly.pdbx_strand_id
1 'polypeptide(L)' 'MSRIESKIANELNLEIGDIVIVIKKDGSIKNVVMPEMNLEMQNSVSYQKLLKVLDVLKPGASKEFKNHNKRKMH' A
#
# COMPACT_ATOMS: atom_id res chain seq x y z
N MET A 1 3.25 -9.82 19.35
CA MET A 1 2.39 -9.49 18.19
C MET A 1 2.01 -8.03 18.30
N SER A 2 2.33 -7.21 17.28
CA SER A 2 1.93 -5.79 17.29
C SER A 2 0.43 -5.70 17.06
N ARG A 3 -0.30 -5.09 18.00
CA ARG A 3 -1.76 -4.97 17.95
C ARG A 3 -2.07 -3.82 16.98
N ILE A 4 -2.82 -4.10 15.91
CA ILE A 4 -3.31 -3.04 15.03
C ILE A 4 -4.37 -2.27 15.81
N GLU A 5 -4.14 -0.97 16.02
CA GLU A 5 -5.09 -0.09 16.68
C GLU A 5 -6.15 0.37 15.66
N SER A 6 -7.43 0.08 15.93
CA SER A 6 -8.53 0.57 15.12
C SER A 6 -9.07 1.86 15.72
N LYS A 7 -9.16 2.92 14.90
CA LYS A 7 -9.75 4.21 15.27
C LYS A 7 -10.82 4.59 14.26
N ILE A 8 -11.96 5.08 14.75
CA ILE A 8 -12.95 5.74 13.90
C ILE A 8 -12.59 7.22 13.88
N ALA A 9 -12.17 7.71 12.71
CA ALA A 9 -11.80 9.10 12.50
C ALA A 9 -12.44 9.62 11.21
N ASN A 10 -12.81 10.89 11.20
CA ASN A 10 -13.33 11.56 10.00
C ASN A 10 -12.22 12.05 9.08
N GLU A 11 -10.98 12.09 9.58
CA GLU A 11 -9.80 12.60 8.88
C GLU A 11 -8.65 11.59 9.01
N LEU A 12 -7.78 11.56 7.99
CA LEU A 12 -6.57 10.74 7.97
C LEU A 12 -5.37 11.65 8.28
N ASN A 13 -4.70 11.39 9.41
CA ASN A 13 -3.42 12.01 9.72
C ASN A 13 -2.32 11.19 9.06
N LEU A 14 -1.77 11.70 7.96
CA LEU A 14 -0.73 11.02 7.17
C LEU A 14 0.59 11.76 7.28
N GLU A 15 1.67 11.01 7.39
CA GLU A 15 3.04 11.50 7.38
C GLU A 15 3.73 11.19 6.04
N ILE A 16 4.84 11.88 5.77
CA ILE A 16 5.66 11.60 4.59
C ILE A 16 6.20 10.17 4.70
N GLY A 17 5.86 9.33 3.71
CA GLY A 17 6.24 7.92 3.71
C GLY A 17 5.07 6.96 3.94
N ASP A 18 3.92 7.47 4.41
CA ASP A 18 2.75 6.63 4.66
C ASP A 18 2.15 6.07 3.37
N ILE A 19 1.65 4.83 3.49
CA ILE A 19 0.94 4.13 2.42
C ILE A 19 -0.48 3.90 2.89
N VAL A 20 -1.44 4.31 2.07
CA VAL A 20 -2.87 4.16 2.36
C VAL A 20 -3.52 3.25 1.32
N ILE A 21 -4.25 2.24 1.80
CA ILE A 21 -5.10 1.40 0.96
C ILE A 21 -6.55 1.71 1.32
N VAL A 22 -7.34 2.13 0.34
CA VAL A 22 -8.76 2.39 0.53
C VAL A 22 -9.55 1.18 0.05
N ILE A 23 -10.25 0.53 0.98
CA ILE A 23 -11.10 -0.63 0.73
C ILE A 23 -12.56 -0.18 0.85
N LYS A 24 -13.38 -0.49 -0.16
CA LYS A 24 -14.81 -0.17 -0.16
C LYS A 24 -15.59 -1.18 0.68
N LYS A 25 -16.85 -0.83 0.97
CA LYS A 25 -17.80 -1.71 1.67
C LYS A 25 -17.98 -3.09 1.01
N ASP A 26 -17.82 -3.16 -0.31
CA ASP A 26 -17.91 -4.42 -1.09
C ASP A 26 -16.63 -5.26 -1.08
N GLY A 27 -15.58 -4.82 -0.36
CA GLY A 27 -14.28 -5.50 -0.30
C GLY A 27 -13.35 -5.18 -1.46
N SER A 28 -13.77 -4.40 -2.46
CA SER A 28 -12.90 -3.99 -3.56
C SER A 28 -11.92 -2.89 -3.14
N ILE A 29 -10.71 -2.93 -3.71
CA ILE A 29 -9.71 -1.87 -3.52
C ILE A 29 -10.10 -0.69 -4.43
N LYS A 30 -10.36 0.48 -3.83
CA LYS A 30 -10.66 1.71 -4.57
C LYS A 30 -9.38 2.34 -5.13
N ASN A 31 -8.39 2.54 -4.27
CA ASN A 31 -7.12 3.17 -4.61
C ASN A 31 -6.04 2.84 -3.56
N VAL A 32 -4.79 2.90 -4.01
CA VAL A 32 -3.60 2.84 -3.16
C VAL A 32 -2.87 4.17 -3.32
N VAL A 33 -2.68 4.89 -2.21
CA VAL A 33 -1.92 6.15 -2.16
C VAL A 33 -0.55 5.84 -1.60
N MET A 34 0.49 6.32 -2.29
CA MET A 34 1.87 6.01 -1.97
C MET A 34 2.72 7.27 -2.11
N PRO A 35 3.85 7.35 -1.39
CA PRO A 35 4.89 8.35 -1.67
C PRO A 35 5.47 8.12 -3.07
N GLU A 36 6.21 9.12 -3.55
CA GLU A 36 6.96 8.99 -4.80
C GLU A 36 7.88 7.76 -4.74
N MET A 37 7.81 6.94 -5.80
CA MET A 37 8.59 5.72 -5.86
C MET A 37 10.04 6.07 -6.18
N ASN A 38 10.93 5.93 -5.20
CA ASN A 38 12.38 5.98 -5.39
C ASN A 38 13.03 4.66 -4.91
N LEU A 39 14.35 4.53 -5.07
CA LEU A 39 15.09 3.32 -4.64
C LEU A 39 14.94 3.05 -3.15
N GLU A 40 14.88 4.09 -2.33
CA GLU A 40 14.70 3.98 -0.89
C GLU A 40 13.32 3.39 -0.55
N MET A 41 12.25 3.89 -1.17
CA MET A 41 10.89 3.39 -1.00
C MET A 41 10.74 1.95 -1.48
N GLN A 42 11.41 1.53 -2.56
CA GLN A 42 11.38 0.13 -3.01
C GLN A 42 12.00 -0.83 -1.98
N ASN A 43 13.01 -0.36 -1.26
CA ASN A 43 13.70 -1.12 -0.21
C ASN A 43 13.06 -0.93 1.17
N SER A 44 12.09 -0.03 1.30
CA SER A 44 11.42 0.27 2.56
C SER A 44 10.58 -0.91 3.07
N VAL A 45 10.53 -1.04 4.40
CA VAL A 45 9.69 -2.03 5.08
C VAL A 45 8.20 -1.79 4.81
N SER A 46 7.78 -0.53 4.66
CA SER A 46 6.39 -0.16 4.36
C SER A 46 5.96 -0.71 2.99
N TYR A 47 6.80 -0.56 1.96
CA TYR A 47 6.51 -1.10 0.63
C TYR A 47 6.46 -2.64 0.61
N GLN A 48 7.38 -3.32 1.30
CA GLN A 48 7.32 -4.79 1.39
C GLN A 48 6.08 -5.28 2.14
N LYS A 49 5.62 -4.56 3.18
CA LYS A 49 4.36 -4.88 3.87
C LYS A 49 3.15 -4.65 2.98
N LEU A 50 3.11 -3.55 2.21
CA LEU A 50 2.05 -3.32 1.23
C LEU A 50 1.90 -4.51 0.28
N LEU A 51 3.01 -4.99 -0.30
CA LEU A 51 2.99 -6.10 -1.25
C LEU A 51 2.40 -7.37 -0.63
N LYS A 52 2.72 -7.66 0.63
CA LYS A 52 2.14 -8.78 1.37
C LYS A 52 0.63 -8.60 1.59
N VAL A 53 0.19 -7.38 1.95
CA VAL A 53 -1.24 -7.09 2.10
C VAL A 53 -1.97 -7.25 0.75
N LEU A 54 -1.38 -6.76 -0.34
CA LEU A 54 -1.95 -6.93 -1.68
C LEU A 54 -2.05 -8.40 -2.08
N ASP A 55 -1.05 -9.22 -1.77
CA ASP A 55 -1.10 -10.66 -2.06
C ASP A 55 -2.12 -11.42 -1.20
N VAL A 56 -2.36 -11.00 0.04
CA VAL A 56 -3.46 -11.53 0.87
C VAL A 56 -4.81 -11.17 0.28
N LEU A 57 -4.98 -9.94 -0.20
CA LEU A 57 -6.23 -9.47 -0.79
C LEU A 57 -6.48 -10.09 -2.18
N LYS A 58 -5.44 -10.26 -2.98
CA LYS A 58 -5.48 -10.87 -4.31
C LYS A 58 -4.15 -11.60 -4.57
N PRO A 59 -4.11 -12.94 -4.48
CA PRO A 59 -2.90 -13.70 -4.74
C PRO A 59 -2.27 -13.36 -6.09
N GLY A 60 -0.99 -12.99 -6.10
CA GLY A 60 -0.23 -12.63 -7.30
C GLY A 60 -0.26 -11.14 -7.67
N ALA A 61 -1.06 -10.32 -6.98
CA ALA A 61 -1.14 -8.89 -7.23
C ALA A 61 0.19 -8.16 -6.99
N SER A 62 1.05 -8.63 -6.07
CA SER A 62 2.34 -7.99 -5.82
C SER A 62 3.26 -7.96 -7.04
N LYS A 63 3.22 -9.00 -7.88
CA LYS A 63 4.02 -9.11 -9.10
C LYS A 63 3.51 -8.14 -10.17
N GLU A 64 2.19 -8.07 -10.35
CA GLU A 64 1.54 -7.11 -11.25
C GLU A 64 1.86 -5.67 -10.83
N PHE A 65 1.79 -5.40 -9.53
CA PHE A 65 2.03 -4.08 -8.95
C PHE A 65 3.48 -3.61 -9.12
N LYS A 66 4.46 -4.48 -8.82
CA LYS A 66 5.89 -4.18 -9.05
C LYS A 66 6.17 -3.85 -10.51
N ASN A 67 5.57 -4.60 -11.43
CA ASN A 67 5.76 -4.38 -12.87
C ASN A 67 5.13 -3.07 -13.34
N HIS A 68 3.96 -2.71 -12.81
CA HIS A 68 3.31 -1.42 -13.12
C HIS A 68 4.16 -0.24 -12.66
N ASN A 69 4.69 -0.29 -11.43
CA ASN A 69 5.51 0.81 -10.90
C ASN A 69 6.86 0.94 -11.62
N LYS A 70 7.50 -0.16 -12.03
CA LYS A 70 8.72 -0.11 -12.86
C LYS A 70 8.50 0.59 -14.20
N ARG A 71 7.33 0.42 -14.82
CA ARG A 71 6.99 1.03 -16.12
C ARG A 71 6.71 2.52 -16.06
N LYS A 72 6.41 3.07 -14.88
CA LYS A 72 6.16 4.52 -14.66
C LYS A 72 7.44 5.33 -14.38
N MET A 73 8.58 4.67 -14.17
CA MET A 73 9.86 5.32 -13.89
C MET A 73 10.78 5.42 -15.13
N HIS A 74 10.29 4.94 -16.28
CA HIS A 74 10.89 5.11 -17.61
C HIS A 74 10.01 6.04 -18.44
#